data_AF-A0A847SGD1-F1
#
_entry.id   AF-A0A847SGD1-F1
#
_cell.length_a   1.000
_cell.length_b   1.000
_cell.length_c   1.000
_cell.angle_alpha   90.00
_cell.angle_beta   90.00
_cell.angle_gamma   90.00
#
_symmetry.space_group_name_H-M   'P 1'
#
loop_
_entity.id
_entity.type
_entity.pdbx_description
1 polymer ?
#
loop_
_entity_poly.entity_id
_entity_poly.type
_entity_poly.pdbx_seq_one_letter_code
_entity_poly.pdbx_strand_id
1 'polypeptide(L)'
;MSLSKQRFSHERWAETVEAIDLEIVQLCVMSQVRLLEPGVIDRVLANDLTVCNGHASAFEKLRGLLVLHYEAQTHLVEELGRADAAEVRLAVFRHLSHRVGDQLGDVALLEGREPAASA
;
A
#
# COMPACT_ATOMS: atom_id res chain seq x y z
N MET A 1 -3.91 15.39 25.35
CA MET A 1 -4.56 14.12 24.94
C MET A 1 -4.06 13.01 25.87
N SER A 2 -4.89 12.05 26.28
CA SER A 2 -4.45 10.95 27.18
C SER A 2 -3.75 9.84 26.40
N LEU A 3 -2.66 9.28 26.94
CA LEU A 3 -1.84 8.23 26.31
C LEU A 3 -2.66 7.00 25.87
N SER A 4 -3.67 6.61 26.65
CA SER A 4 -4.53 5.47 26.33
C SER A 4 -5.39 5.71 25.08
N LYS A 5 -5.83 6.95 24.87
CA LYS A 5 -6.63 7.34 23.69
C LYS A 5 -5.77 7.36 22.43
N GLN A 6 -4.52 7.78 22.54
CA GLN A 6 -3.56 7.77 21.44
C GLN A 6 -3.23 6.34 21.00
N ARG A 7 -2.89 5.44 21.94
CA ARG A 7 -2.63 4.03 21.64
C ARG A 7 -3.80 3.33 20.95
N PHE A 8 -5.02 3.56 21.45
CA PHE A 8 -6.23 3.00 20.83
C PHE A 8 -6.46 3.50 19.40
N SER A 9 -6.18 4.78 19.13
CA SER A 9 -6.26 5.33 17.77
C SER A 9 -5.18 4.73 16.86
N HIS A 10 -3.95 4.56 17.33
CA HIS A 10 -2.88 3.90 16.56
C HIS A 10 -3.24 2.47 16.14
N GLU A 11 -3.71 1.63 17.07
CA GLU A 11 -4.06 0.23 16.79
C GLU A 11 -5.19 0.15 15.74
N ARG A 12 -6.24 0.95 15.92
CA ARG A 12 -7.35 1.02 14.96
C ARG A 12 -6.91 1.49 13.57
N TRP A 13 -6.04 2.49 13.52
CA TRP A 13 -5.51 2.98 12.26
C TRP A 13 -4.59 1.96 11.58
N ALA A 14 -3.77 1.24 12.34
CA ALA A 14 -2.95 0.15 11.81
C ALA A 14 -3.82 -0.94 11.19
N GLU A 15 -4.88 -1.38 11.87
CA GLU A 15 -5.84 -2.36 11.32
C GLU A 15 -6.52 -1.86 10.05
N THR A 16 -6.91 -0.59 10.01
CA THR A 16 -7.58 0.02 8.85
C THR A 16 -6.64 0.08 7.64
N VAL A 17 -5.42 0.59 7.84
CA VAL A 17 -4.42 0.70 6.76
C VAL A 17 -3.98 -0.68 6.29
N GLU A 18 -3.77 -1.63 7.20
CA GLU A 18 -3.41 -3.01 6.85
C GLU A 18 -4.50 -3.70 6.02
N ALA A 19 -5.77 -3.54 6.37
CA ALA A 19 -6.87 -4.12 5.62
C ALA A 19 -6.94 -3.59 4.18
N ILE A 20 -6.77 -2.27 3.99
CA ILE A 20 -6.73 -1.64 2.68
C ILE A 20 -5.52 -2.16 1.88
N ASP A 21 -4.33 -2.13 2.47
CA ASP A 21 -3.10 -2.53 1.79
C ASP A 21 -3.10 -4.01 1.40
N LEU A 22 -3.63 -4.89 2.25
CA LEU A 22 -3.77 -6.31 1.93
C LEU A 22 -4.72 -6.54 0.75
N GLU A 23 -5.83 -5.81 0.69
CA GLU A 23 -6.76 -5.91 -0.44
C GLU A 23 -6.14 -5.33 -1.73
N ILE A 24 -5.35 -4.25 -1.64
CA ILE A 24 -4.54 -3.73 -2.76
C ILE A 24 -3.61 -4.82 -3.30
N VAL A 25 -2.86 -5.49 -2.42
CA VAL A 25 -1.94 -6.58 -2.78
C VAL A 25 -2.70 -7.69 -3.53
N GLN A 26 -3.82 -8.16 -2.98
CA GLN A 26 -4.61 -9.22 -3.60
C GLN A 26 -5.09 -8.84 -5.01
N LEU A 27 -5.58 -7.60 -5.16
CA LEU A 27 -6.04 -7.11 -6.47
C LEU A 27 -4.89 -6.93 -7.45
N CYS A 28 -3.72 -6.51 -7.00
CA CYS A 28 -2.52 -6.46 -7.85
C CYS A 28 -2.13 -7.85 -8.35
N VAL A 29 -2.16 -8.87 -7.49
CA VAL A 29 -1.89 -10.27 -7.88
C VAL A 29 -2.91 -10.77 -8.91
N MET A 30 -4.20 -10.51 -8.68
CA MET A 30 -5.27 -10.93 -9.61
C MET A 30 -5.22 -10.21 -10.97
N SER A 31 -4.83 -8.93 -10.97
CA SER A 31 -4.68 -8.12 -12.19
C SER A 31 -3.29 -8.20 -12.81
N GLN A 32 -2.35 -8.91 -12.16
CA GLN A 32 -0.94 -9.00 -12.52
C GLN A 32 -0.26 -7.62 -12.69
N VAL A 33 -0.62 -6.67 -11.83
CA VAL A 33 -0.05 -5.32 -11.80
C VAL A 33 1.16 -5.28 -10.87
N ARG A 34 2.31 -4.87 -11.41
CA ARG A 34 3.54 -4.64 -10.62
C ARG A 34 3.52 -3.23 -10.02
N LEU A 35 2.66 -3.03 -9.02
CA LEU A 35 2.31 -1.71 -8.49
C LEU A 35 3.51 -0.87 -8.01
N LEU A 36 4.57 -1.50 -7.51
CA LEU A 36 5.77 -0.85 -6.97
C LEU A 36 6.79 -0.49 -8.06
N GLU A 37 6.57 -0.87 -9.32
CA GLU A 37 7.40 -0.39 -10.41
C GLU A 37 7.18 1.12 -10.64
N PRO A 38 8.23 1.87 -11.01
CA PRO A 38 8.14 3.30 -11.23
C PRO A 38 7.00 3.68 -12.20
N GLY A 39 6.13 4.59 -11.77
CA GLY A 39 5.03 5.13 -12.59
C GLY A 39 3.81 4.22 -12.75
N VAL A 40 3.81 2.99 -12.23
CA VAL A 40 2.65 2.09 -12.37
C VAL A 40 1.45 2.61 -11.58
N ILE A 41 1.65 3.17 -10.38
CA ILE A 41 0.58 3.78 -9.59
C ILE A 41 -0.16 4.86 -10.40
N ASP A 42 0.57 5.78 -11.03
CA ASP A 42 -0.04 6.86 -11.83
C ASP A 42 -0.84 6.31 -13.02
N ARG A 43 -0.32 5.25 -13.66
CA ARG A 43 -0.99 4.58 -14.78
C ARG A 43 -2.26 3.85 -14.33
N VAL A 44 -2.25 3.20 -13.17
CA VAL A 44 -3.46 2.58 -12.59
C VAL A 44 -4.51 3.65 -12.30
N LEU A 45 -4.13 4.78 -11.69
CA LEU A 45 -5.05 5.89 -11.39
C LEU A 45 -5.61 6.52 -12.67
N ALA A 46 -4.79 6.61 -13.73
CA ALA A 46 -5.19 7.05 -15.07
C ALA A 46 -6.04 6.02 -15.84
N ASN A 47 -6.36 4.87 -15.23
CA ASN A 47 -7.11 3.78 -15.83
C ASN A 47 -6.45 3.20 -17.11
N ASP A 48 -5.12 3.21 -17.16
CA ASP A 48 -4.34 2.64 -18.26
C ASP A 48 -4.32 1.11 -18.17
N LEU A 49 -5.23 0.46 -18.91
CA LEU A 49 -5.35 -1.00 -18.92
C LEU A 49 -4.12 -1.73 -19.46
N THR A 50 -3.16 -1.05 -20.09
CA THR A 50 -1.95 -1.70 -20.62
C THR A 50 -0.98 -2.19 -19.53
N VAL A 51 -1.19 -1.80 -18.26
CA VAL A 51 -0.47 -2.38 -17.12
C VAL A 51 -1.17 -3.61 -16.52
N CYS A 52 -2.39 -3.91 -16.94
CA CYS A 52 -3.16 -5.06 -16.48
C CYS A 52 -2.95 -6.25 -17.42
N ASN A 53 -2.34 -7.32 -16.90
CA ASN A 53 -2.14 -8.57 -17.64
C ASN A 53 -3.04 -9.71 -17.15
N GLY A 54 -3.78 -9.48 -16.05
CA GLY A 54 -4.73 -10.42 -15.46
C GLY A 54 -6.19 -9.98 -15.59
N HIS A 55 -6.93 -10.06 -14.50
CA HIS A 55 -8.37 -9.76 -14.48
C HIS A 55 -8.64 -8.25 -14.51
N ALA A 56 -9.26 -7.76 -15.59
CA ALA A 56 -9.63 -6.35 -15.74
C ALA A 56 -10.60 -5.83 -14.66
N SER A 57 -11.51 -6.67 -14.17
CA SER A 57 -12.41 -6.31 -13.06
C SER A 57 -11.66 -6.13 -11.73
N ALA A 58 -10.57 -6.88 -11.51
CA ALA A 58 -9.70 -6.67 -10.36
C ALA A 58 -8.90 -5.37 -10.49
N PHE A 59 -8.47 -5.01 -11.71
CA PHE A 59 -7.81 -3.72 -11.99
C PHE A 59 -8.73 -2.52 -11.71
N GLU A 60 -9.99 -2.58 -12.15
CA GLU A 60 -10.95 -1.51 -11.88
C GLU A 60 -11.15 -1.30 -10.37
N LYS A 61 -11.27 -2.40 -9.61
CA LYS A 61 -11.36 -2.36 -8.15
C LYS A 61 -10.07 -1.86 -7.51
N LEU A 62 -8.90 -2.27 -8.00
CA LEU A 62 -7.59 -1.81 -7.54
C LEU A 62 -7.50 -0.28 -7.65
N ARG A 63 -7.91 0.28 -8.79
CA ARG A 63 -7.93 1.72 -9.01
C ARG A 63 -8.77 2.45 -7.96
N GLY A 64 -9.99 1.97 -7.69
CA GLY A 64 -10.85 2.54 -6.65
C GLY A 64 -10.23 2.45 -5.25
N LEU A 65 -9.58 1.33 -4.95
CA LEU A 65 -8.95 1.10 -3.66
C LEU A 65 -7.69 1.93 -3.43
N LEU A 66 -6.92 2.25 -4.48
CA LEU A 66 -5.81 3.19 -4.40
C LEU A 66 -6.27 4.60 -4.03
N VAL A 67 -7.40 5.05 -4.55
CA VAL A 67 -8.00 6.34 -4.13
C VAL A 67 -8.36 6.29 -2.64
N LEU A 68 -9.03 5.23 -2.19
CA LEU A 68 -9.37 5.04 -0.78
C LEU A 68 -8.13 5.01 0.12
N HIS A 69 -7.04 4.37 -0.32
CA HIS A 69 -5.77 4.37 0.40
C HIS A 69 -5.24 5.80 0.61
N TYR A 70 -5.19 6.63 -0.43
CA TYR A 70 -4.71 8.01 -0.29
C TYR A 70 -5.59 8.87 0.63
N GLU A 71 -6.90 8.68 0.60
CA GLU A 71 -7.83 9.35 1.53
C GLU A 71 -7.58 8.88 2.98
N ALA A 72 -7.43 7.57 3.20
CA ALA A 72 -7.12 7.02 4.52
C ALA A 72 -5.79 7.55 5.07
N GLN A 73 -4.76 7.67 4.23
CA GLN A 73 -3.46 8.23 4.63
C GLN A 73 -3.56 9.72 5.00
N THR A 74 -4.43 10.46 4.32
CA THR A 74 -4.70 11.87 4.64
C THR A 74 -5.36 11.99 6.00
N HIS A 75 -6.44 11.24 6.24
CA HIS A 75 -7.14 11.22 7.53
C HIS A 75 -6.25 10.73 8.69
N LEU A 76 -5.39 9.74 8.44
CA LEU A 76 -4.41 9.25 9.41
C LEU A 76 -3.49 10.38 9.89
N VAL A 77 -2.99 11.21 8.97
CA VAL A 77 -2.14 12.36 9.30
C VAL A 77 -2.92 13.46 10.01
N GLU A 78 -4.18 13.68 9.64
CA GLU A 78 -5.05 14.66 10.30
C GLU A 78 -5.37 14.27 11.75
N GLU A 79 -5.58 12.98 12.03
CA GLU A 79 -5.93 12.50 13.37
C GLU A 79 -4.71 12.34 14.29
N LEU A 80 -3.63 11.74 13.79
CA LEU A 80 -2.46 11.40 14.60
C LEU A 80 -1.30 12.39 14.48
N GLY A 81 -1.28 13.21 13.42
CA GLY A 81 -0.12 14.00 13.05
C GLY A 81 0.92 13.19 12.25
N ARG A 82 1.87 13.90 11.63
CA ARG A 82 2.77 13.31 10.63
C ARG A 82 3.70 12.21 11.16
N ALA A 83 4.25 12.39 12.36
CA ALA A 83 5.23 11.46 12.94
C ALA A 83 4.56 10.11 13.27
N ASP A 84 3.51 10.15 14.08
CA ASP A 84 2.73 8.98 14.48
C ASP A 84 2.13 8.25 13.26
N ALA A 85 1.60 8.99 12.27
CA ALA A 85 1.12 8.41 11.02
C ALA A 85 2.22 7.68 10.24
N ALA A 86 3.46 8.18 10.26
CA ALA A 86 4.59 7.50 9.62
C ALA A 86 4.97 6.21 10.34
N GLU A 87 4.85 6.17 11.67
CA GLU A 87 5.09 4.94 12.45
C GLU A 87 4.05 3.86 12.13
N VAL A 88 2.76 4.24 12.05
CA VAL A 88 1.68 3.31 11.66
C VAL A 88 1.94 2.75 10.26
N ARG A 89 2.23 3.60 9.26
CA ARG A 89 2.54 3.15 7.89
C ARG A 89 3.72 2.20 7.85
N LEU A 90 4.80 2.51 8.57
CA LEU A 90 6.00 1.68 8.61
C LEU A 90 5.72 0.33 9.27
N ALA A 91 4.92 0.30 10.33
CA ALA A 91 4.52 -0.94 11.00
C ALA A 91 3.71 -1.85 10.06
N VAL A 92 2.71 -1.30 9.37
CA VAL A 92 1.89 -2.04 8.40
C VAL A 92 2.75 -2.53 7.23
N PHE A 93 3.58 -1.67 6.65
CA PHE A 93 4.47 -2.04 5.55
C PHE A 93 5.40 -3.20 5.93
N ARG A 94 6.02 -3.15 7.11
CA ARG A 94 6.86 -4.26 7.61
C ARG A 94 6.06 -5.54 7.80
N HIS A 95 4.84 -5.45 8.31
CA HIS A 95 3.99 -6.61 8.50
C HIS A 95 3.64 -7.28 7.15
N LEU A 96 3.31 -6.49 6.13
CA LEU A 96 2.86 -7.00 4.84
C LEU A 96 4.00 -7.39 3.90
N SER A 97 5.11 -6.65 3.87
CA SER A 97 6.27 -6.92 2.99
C SER A 97 6.79 -8.36 3.13
N HIS A 98 6.81 -8.91 4.34
CA HIS A 98 7.20 -10.30 4.61
C HIS A 98 6.31 -11.34 3.91
N ARG A 99 5.06 -10.99 3.59
CA ARG A 99 4.06 -11.89 2.99
C ARG A 99 4.00 -11.75 1.47
N VAL A 100 4.40 -10.59 0.95
CA VAL A 100 4.26 -10.21 -0.47
C VAL A 100 5.51 -10.53 -1.28
N GLY A 101 6.71 -10.45 -0.68
CA GLY A 101 7.96 -10.66 -1.42
C GLY A 101 8.12 -9.64 -2.55
N ASP A 102 8.55 -10.09 -3.73
CA ASP A 102 8.80 -9.26 -4.93
C ASP A 102 7.63 -9.20 -5.92
N GLN A 103 6.47 -9.76 -5.55
CA GLN A 103 5.31 -9.95 -6.42
C GLN A 103 4.74 -8.63 -7.00
N LEU A 104 4.94 -7.52 -6.31
CA LEU A 104 4.45 -6.21 -6.72
C LEU A 104 5.51 -5.35 -7.42
N GLY A 105 6.72 -5.89 -7.66
CA GLY A 105 7.90 -5.09 -7.99
C GLY A 105 8.90 -5.10 -6.84
N ASP A 106 10.07 -4.51 -7.07
CA ASP A 106 11.16 -4.60 -6.10
C ASP A 106 10.93 -3.72 -4.87
N VAL A 107 10.61 -4.36 -3.74
CA VAL A 107 10.41 -3.73 -2.44
C VAL A 107 11.72 -3.16 -1.89
N ALA A 108 12.88 -3.66 -2.33
CA ALA A 108 14.20 -3.20 -1.91
C ALA A 108 14.44 -1.73 -2.29
N LEU A 109 13.84 -1.26 -3.39
CA LEU A 109 13.86 0.15 -3.80
C LEU A 109 13.20 1.08 -2.76
N LEU A 110 12.22 0.58 -2.00
CA LEU A 110 11.56 1.34 -0.94
C LEU A 110 12.33 1.30 0.39
N GLU A 111 13.11 0.25 0.62
CA GLU A 111 13.95 0.08 1.82
C GLU A 111 15.36 0.70 1.68
N GLY A 112 15.70 1.28 0.52
CA GLY A 112 17.03 1.80 0.24
C GLY A 112 18.09 0.69 0.15
N ARG A 113 17.67 -0.55 -0.12
CA ARG A 113 18.53 -1.71 -0.29
C ARG A 113 18.71 -1.95 -1.79
N GLU A 114 19.94 -2.23 -2.22
CA GLU A 114 20.20 -2.46 -3.65
C GLU A 114 19.35 -3.64 -4.16
N PRO A 115 18.76 -3.51 -5.37
CA PRO A 115 17.97 -4.57 -5.97
C PRO A 115 18.81 -5.85 -6.04
N ALA A 116 18.22 -6.99 -5.69
CA ALA A 116 18.91 -8.27 -5.80
C ALA A 116 19.31 -8.48 -7.27
N ALA A 117 20.60 -8.42 -7.56
CA ALA A 117 21.13 -8.61 -8.90
C ALA A 117 20.58 -9.93 -9.49
N SER A 118 19.78 -9.82 -10.55
CA SER A 118 19.33 -11.00 -11.30
C SER A 118 20.54 -11.69 -11.90
N ALA A 119 20.75 -12.95 -11.50
CA ALA A 119 21.71 -13.87 -12.09
C ALA A 119 21.20 -14.44 -13.42
#